data_AF-A0A7K6FJ31-F1
#
_entry.id   AF-A0A7K6FJ31-F1
#
_cell.length_a   1.000
_cell.length_b   1.000
_cell.length_c   1.000
_cell.angle_alpha   90.00
_cell.angle_beta   90.00
_cell.angle_gamma   90.00
#
_symmetry.space_group_name_H-M   'P 1'
#
loop_
_entity.id
_entity.type
_entity.pdbx_description
1 polymer ?
#
loop_
_entity_poly.entity_id
_entity_poly.type
_entity_poly.pdbx_seq_one_letter_code
_entity_poly.pdbx_strand_id
1 'polypeptide(L)'
;VHPQDLCAGYPRGGIDTCQGDIGGPLVCKDNVGDYFWLVGLASWGKGCAGARRPGIFTSTQHFRGWIQAQLGLLHRETQAPPPQPAPTVPINEEPDD
;
A
#
# COMPACT_ATOMS: atom_id res chain seq x y z
N VAL A 1 5.80 -8.96 -4.07
CA VAL A 1 4.77 -8.03 -4.57
C VAL A 1 3.56 -8.86 -4.92
N HIS A 2 2.42 -8.55 -4.31
CA HIS A 2 1.18 -9.31 -4.35
C HIS A 2 0.08 -8.51 -5.08
N PRO A 3 -1.08 -9.11 -5.41
CA PRO A 3 -2.15 -8.42 -6.11
C PRO A 3 -2.73 -7.20 -5.38
N GLN A 4 -2.57 -7.12 -4.06
CA GLN A 4 -2.98 -5.98 -3.24
C GLN A 4 -1.93 -4.85 -3.17
N ASP A 5 -0.77 -5.05 -3.77
CA ASP A 5 0.35 -4.10 -3.75
C ASP A 5 0.37 -3.22 -5.01
N LEU A 6 0.85 -1.99 -4.87
CA LEU A 6 1.20 -1.07 -5.95
C LEU A 6 2.70 -0.76 -5.89
N CYS A 7 3.32 -0.62 -7.04
CA CYS A 7 4.71 -0.17 -7.15
C CYS A 7 4.73 1.29 -7.61
N ALA A 8 5.50 2.15 -6.94
CA ALA A 8 5.77 3.50 -7.40
C ALA A 8 7.25 3.85 -7.24
N GLY A 9 7.82 4.51 -8.23
CA GLY A 9 9.23 4.89 -8.25
C GLY A 9 9.79 4.93 -9.67
N TYR A 10 11.01 5.44 -9.80
CA TYR A 10 11.69 5.52 -11.08
C TYR A 10 12.58 4.29 -11.32
N PRO A 11 12.70 3.77 -12.56
CA PRO A 11 13.63 2.68 -12.86
C PRO A 11 15.08 2.98 -12.46
N ARG A 12 15.48 4.25 -12.50
CA ARG A 12 16.81 4.72 -12.09
C ARG A 12 16.99 4.86 -10.56
N GLY A 13 15.91 4.73 -9.77
CA GLY A 13 15.93 5.00 -8.32
C GLY A 13 15.92 6.51 -8.03
N GLY A 14 16.46 6.88 -6.87
CA GLY A 14 16.66 8.28 -6.43
C GLY A 14 15.51 8.87 -5.61
N ILE A 15 14.26 8.64 -6.02
CA ILE A 15 13.07 9.11 -5.28
C ILE A 15 12.28 7.90 -4.83
N ASP A 16 12.01 7.83 -3.53
CA ASP A 16 11.29 6.74 -2.88
C ASP A 16 10.76 7.15 -1.52
N THR A 17 9.78 6.41 -1.01
CA THR A 17 9.39 6.43 0.41
C THR A 17 10.39 5.66 1.24
N CYS A 18 10.57 6.03 2.50
CA CYS A 18 11.58 5.42 3.37
C CYS A 18 11.04 5.14 4.78
N GLN A 19 11.92 4.74 5.71
CA GLN A 19 11.51 4.54 7.10
C GLN A 19 10.93 5.84 7.67
N GLY A 20 9.79 5.73 8.34
CA GLY A 20 9.04 6.88 8.86
C GLY A 20 7.87 7.31 7.98
N ASP A 21 7.86 6.91 6.69
CA ASP A 21 6.73 7.21 5.78
C ASP A 21 5.64 6.13 5.80
N ILE A 22 5.84 5.02 6.53
CA ILE A 22 4.91 3.87 6.55
C ILE A 22 3.51 4.33 6.97
N GLY A 23 2.50 3.97 6.18
CA GLY A 23 1.12 4.43 6.33
C GLY A 23 0.81 5.78 5.68
N GLY A 24 1.84 6.49 5.19
CA GLY A 24 1.71 7.75 4.47
C GLY A 24 1.00 7.61 3.12
N PRO A 25 0.37 8.69 2.62
CA PRO A 25 -0.49 8.63 1.45
C PRO A 25 0.29 8.66 0.13
N LEU A 26 -0.02 7.72 -0.77
CA LEU A 26 0.28 7.84 -2.21
C LEU A 26 -0.96 8.40 -2.92
N VAL A 27 -0.83 9.60 -3.48
CA VAL A 27 -1.94 10.31 -4.14
C VAL A 27 -1.68 10.55 -5.62
N CYS A 28 -2.73 10.49 -6.43
CA CYS A 28 -2.71 10.87 -7.85
C CYS A 28 -3.74 11.97 -8.10
N LYS A 29 -3.37 13.02 -8.85
CA LYS A 29 -4.32 14.05 -9.29
C LYS A 29 -5.30 13.42 -10.29
N ASP A 30 -6.58 13.73 -10.15
CA ASP A 30 -7.57 13.36 -11.16
C ASP A 30 -7.25 14.03 -12.51
N ASN A 31 -7.55 13.36 -13.62
CA ASN A 31 -7.23 13.88 -14.95
C ASN A 31 -8.17 15.01 -15.40
N VAL A 32 -9.37 15.10 -14.83
CA VAL A 32 -10.42 16.04 -15.27
C VAL A 32 -10.83 16.98 -14.14
N GLY A 33 -11.00 16.45 -12.93
CA GLY A 33 -11.38 17.23 -11.75
C GLY A 33 -10.21 17.85 -11.00
N ASP A 34 -10.52 18.80 -10.12
CA ASP A 34 -9.54 19.44 -9.24
C ASP A 34 -9.51 18.79 -7.86
N TYR A 35 -9.17 17.50 -7.83
CA TYR A 35 -9.04 16.72 -6.60
C TYR A 35 -7.99 15.61 -6.76
N PHE A 36 -7.61 15.00 -5.64
CA PHE A 36 -6.62 13.92 -5.58
C PHE A 36 -7.26 12.63 -5.09
N TRP A 37 -6.90 11.52 -5.73
CA TRP A 37 -7.23 10.17 -5.31
C TRP A 37 -6.15 9.63 -4.38
N LEU A 38 -6.54 9.13 -3.20
CA LEU A 38 -5.66 8.29 -2.39
C LEU A 38 -5.62 6.89 -3.00
N VAL A 39 -4.55 6.56 -3.71
CA VAL A 39 -4.42 5.30 -4.47
C VAL A 39 -3.67 4.22 -3.69
N GLY A 40 -2.82 4.61 -2.73
CA GLY A 40 -2.14 3.64 -1.88
C GLY A 40 -1.62 4.21 -0.58
N LEU A 41 -1.15 3.32 0.30
CA LEU A 41 -0.49 3.63 1.56
C LEU A 41 0.92 3.07 1.55
N ALA A 42 1.92 3.89 1.89
CA ALA A 42 3.31 3.45 1.96
C ALA A 42 3.43 2.24 2.90
N SER A 43 4.10 1.19 2.45
CA SER A 43 4.13 -0.09 3.18
C SER A 43 5.55 -0.56 3.42
N TRP A 44 6.27 -0.96 2.37
CA TRP A 44 7.62 -1.51 2.48
C TRP A 44 8.42 -1.30 1.19
N GLY A 45 9.72 -1.61 1.25
CA GLY A 45 10.63 -1.53 0.10
C GLY A 45 11.96 -2.20 0.43
N LYS A 46 12.75 -2.54 -0.61
CA LYS A 46 14.09 -3.11 -0.42
C LYS A 46 15.14 -1.99 -0.31
N GLY A 47 15.34 -1.49 0.90
CA GLY A 47 16.04 -0.23 1.13
C GLY A 47 15.24 0.94 0.56
N CYS A 48 15.87 2.11 0.41
CA CYS A 48 15.22 3.29 -0.14
C CYS A 48 15.94 3.78 -1.39
N ALA A 49 15.19 4.26 -2.39
CA ALA A 49 15.69 4.97 -3.57
C ALA A 49 16.66 4.16 -4.46
N GLY A 50 16.63 2.83 -4.38
CA GLY A 50 17.48 1.96 -5.19
C GLY A 50 17.04 1.86 -6.64
N ALA A 51 18.00 1.78 -7.57
CA ALA A 51 17.68 1.52 -8.97
C ALA A 51 16.95 0.18 -9.13
N ARG A 52 15.85 0.17 -9.90
CA ARG A 52 14.93 -0.96 -10.07
C ARG A 52 14.35 -1.49 -8.74
N ARG A 53 14.32 -0.67 -7.69
CA ARG A 53 13.71 -0.98 -6.39
C ARG A 53 12.66 0.09 -6.08
N PRO A 54 11.44 -0.04 -6.63
CA PRO A 54 10.37 0.89 -6.31
C PRO A 54 9.88 0.68 -4.88
N GLY A 55 9.29 1.73 -4.30
CA GLY A 55 8.51 1.63 -3.08
C GLY A 55 7.23 0.82 -3.33
N ILE A 56 6.84 0.03 -2.34
CA ILE A 56 5.64 -0.81 -2.37
C ILE A 56 4.57 -0.21 -1.46
N PHE A 57 3.37 -0.07 -2.01
CA PHE A 57 2.23 0.57 -1.38
C PHE A 57 1.04 -0.38 -1.31
N THR A 58 0.25 -0.34 -0.25
CA THR A 58 -1.02 -1.06 -0.14
C THR A 58 -2.08 -0.38 -1.01
N SER A 59 -2.70 -1.08 -1.95
CA SER A 59 -3.72 -0.53 -2.85
C SER A 59 -5.03 -0.20 -2.14
N THR A 60 -5.45 1.07 -2.12
CA THR A 60 -6.78 1.43 -1.58
C THR A 60 -7.92 0.93 -2.46
N GLN A 61 -7.70 0.80 -3.77
CA GLN A 61 -8.68 0.27 -4.71
C GLN A 61 -8.98 -1.20 -4.42
N HIS A 62 -7.94 -2.01 -4.15
CA HIS A 62 -8.10 -3.42 -3.79
C HIS A 62 -8.95 -3.59 -2.52
N PHE A 63 -8.72 -2.75 -1.52
CA PHE A 63 -9.44 -2.81 -0.24
C PHE A 63 -10.71 -1.94 -0.18
N ARG A 64 -11.17 -1.36 -1.31
CA ARG A 64 -12.32 -0.43 -1.31
C ARG A 64 -13.56 -1.01 -0.65
N GLY A 65 -13.91 -2.26 -0.94
CA GLY A 65 -15.07 -2.93 -0.34
C GLY A 65 -14.93 -3.08 1.17
N TRP A 66 -13.75 -3.46 1.66
CA TRP A 66 -13.46 -3.52 3.10
C TRP A 66 -13.55 -2.13 3.75
N ILE A 67 -12.98 -1.10 3.13
CA ILE A 67 -13.06 0.29 3.63
C ILE A 67 -14.53 0.72 3.74
N GLN A 68 -15.33 0.50 2.68
CA GLN A 68 -16.75 0.84 2.69
C GLN A 68 -17.52 0.07 3.77
N ALA A 69 -17.19 -1.20 4.01
CA ALA A 69 -17.79 -1.99 5.09
C ALA A 69 -17.45 -1.40 6.48
N GLN A 70 -16.20 -1.01 6.73
CA GLN A 70 -15.80 -0.39 8.01
C GLN A 70 -16.46 0.97 8.22
N LEU A 71 -16.71 1.71 7.14
CA LEU A 71 -17.44 2.98 7.18
C LEU A 71 -18.97 2.81 7.28
N GLY A 72 -19.49 1.57 7.30
CA GLY A 72 -20.93 1.30 7.31
C GLY A 72 -21.65 1.68 6.02
N LEU A 73 -20.91 1.84 4.91
CA LEU A 73 -21.44 2.27 3.60
C LEU A 73 -21.95 1.10 2.75
N LEU A 74 -21.73 -0.14 3.16
CA LEU A 74 -22.31 -1.33 2.52
C LEU A 74 -23.49 -1.84 3.35
N HIS A 75 -24.65 -2.03 2.69
CA HIS A 75 -25.80 -2.69 3.32
C HIS A 75 -25.45 -4.17 3.57
N ARG A 76 -25.98 -4.72 4.66
CA ARG A 76 -25.50 -5.94 5.34
C ARG A 76 -25.89 -7.25 4.64
N GLU A 77 -25.86 -7.30 3.31
CA GLU A 77 -26.07 -8.53 2.55
C GLU A 77 -24.85 -8.78 1.66
N THR A 78 -24.23 -9.95 1.83
CA THR A 78 -23.00 -10.41 1.15
C THR A 78 -21.67 -10.00 1.81
N GLN A 79 -21.45 -10.39 3.07
CA GLN A 79 -20.10 -10.42 3.63
C GLN A 79 -19.33 -11.67 3.15
N ALA A 80 -18.40 -11.50 2.22
CA ALA A 80 -17.18 -12.30 2.26
C ALA A 80 -16.36 -11.83 3.49
N PRO A 81 -15.74 -12.75 4.25
CA PRO A 81 -14.97 -12.37 5.42
C PRO A 81 -13.88 -11.35 5.04
N PRO A 82 -13.59 -10.37 5.92
CA PRO A 82 -12.53 -9.41 5.66
C PRO A 82 -11.23 -10.18 5.36
N PRO A 83 -10.44 -9.76 4.36
CA PRO A 83 -9.11 -10.33 4.14
C PRO A 83 -8.34 -10.20 5.45
N GLN A 84 -8.04 -11.34 6.08
CA GLN A 84 -7.28 -11.32 7.32
C GLN A 84 -5.89 -10.74 7.03
N PRO A 85 -5.36 -9.88 7.90
CA PRO A 85 -3.96 -9.48 7.79
C PRO A 85 -3.12 -10.75 7.74
N ALA A 86 -2.26 -10.85 6.72
CA ALA A 86 -1.31 -11.95 6.63
C ALA A 86 -0.57 -12.06 7.97
N PRO A 87 -0.35 -13.28 8.50
CA PRO A 87 0.32 -13.45 9.78
C PRO A 87 1.62 -12.65 9.76
N THR A 88 1.74 -11.68 10.65
CA THR A 88 3.00 -11.01 10.93
C THR A 88 3.93 -12.08 11.47
N VAL A 89 4.81 -12.58 10.61
CA VAL A 89 5.93 -13.40 11.07
C VAL A 89 6.68 -12.55 12.09
N PRO A 90 6.83 -13.01 13.35
CA PRO A 90 7.65 -12.30 14.31
C PRO A 90 9.06 -12.20 13.73
N ILE A 91 9.54 -10.97 13.57
CA ILE A 91 10.95 -10.63 13.35
C ILE A 91 11.72 -11.03 14.61
N ASN A 92 11.90 -12.33 14.81
CA ASN A 92 12.87 -12.88 15.72
C ASN A 92 14.12 -13.19 14.89
N GLU A 93 15.13 -12.35 15.08
CA GLU A 93 16.56 -12.57 14.85
C GLU A 93 16.93 -13.65 13.83
N GLU A 94 17.20 -13.24 12.60
CA GLU A 94 18.14 -13.97 11.74
C GLU A 94 19.48 -13.22 11.81
N PRO A 95 20.58 -13.90 12.20
CA PRO A 95 21.87 -13.27 12.43
C PRO A 95 22.51 -12.83 11.11
N ASP A 96 23.34 -11.79 11.20
CA ASP A 96 24.20 -11.32 10.11
C ASP A 96 25.03 -12.47 9.52
N ASP A 97 24.90 -12.72 8.21
CA ASP A 97 25.92 -13.28 7.31
C ASP A 97 25.75 -12.72 5.88
#